data_AF-A0A3D1AS33-F1
#
_entry.id   AF-A0A3D1AS33-F1
#
_cell.length_a   1.000
_cell.length_b   1.000
_cell.length_c   1.000
_cell.angle_alpha   90.00
_cell.angle_beta   90.00
_cell.angle_gamma   90.00
#
_symmetry.space_group_name_H-M   'P 1'
#
loop_
_entity.id
_entity.type
_entity.pdbx_description
1 polymer ?
#
loop_
_entity_poly.entity_id
_entity_poly.type
_entity_poly.pdbx_seq_one_letter_code
_entity_poly.pdbx_strand_id
1 'polypeptide(L)'
;IVPGDGGRLMQFVYIRDLVEACVKALTETNVIGHAFNIGNERPITQLELVQALARAGNKKPQIARVPRERIIESGGNPMGDPAYFGHYLDVPPITEAIGKVKRMLKLTPTPFDEGLKETYRWYLRNFKSPRLKSDFEDKLIALGAESSGLLHSRI
;
A
#
# COMPACT_ATOMS: atom_id res chain seq x y z
N ILE A 1 -0.81 -0.89 11.76
CA ILE A 1 -0.15 -2.21 11.99
C ILE A 1 0.87 -2.41 10.88
N VAL A 2 2.08 -2.84 11.20
CA VAL A 2 3.16 -3.16 10.25
C VAL A 2 3.64 -4.58 10.52
N PRO A 3 3.44 -5.54 9.60
CA PRO A 3 3.92 -6.91 9.77
C PRO A 3 5.46 -7.01 9.79
N GLY A 4 6.01 -7.57 10.88
CA GLY A 4 7.45 -7.70 11.10
C GLY A 4 8.18 -6.35 11.11
N ASP A 5 9.30 -6.26 10.38
CA ASP A 5 10.09 -5.02 10.27
C ASP A 5 9.45 -3.95 9.36
N GLY A 6 8.54 -4.37 8.49
CA GLY A 6 7.89 -3.53 7.47
C GLY A 6 8.75 -3.27 6.23
N GLY A 7 9.90 -3.93 6.08
CA GLY A 7 10.91 -3.63 5.05
C GLY A 7 10.59 -4.19 3.66
N ARG A 8 9.58 -5.04 3.52
CA ARG A 8 9.23 -5.59 2.20
C ARG A 8 8.70 -4.52 1.27
N LEU A 9 9.22 -4.54 0.04
CA LEU A 9 8.88 -3.60 -1.02
C LEU A 9 7.56 -3.96 -1.69
N MET A 10 6.84 -2.91 -2.08
CA MET A 10 5.65 -2.94 -2.91
C MET A 10 5.78 -1.85 -3.97
N GLN A 11 5.18 -2.10 -5.13
CA GLN A 11 5.09 -1.11 -6.20
C GLN A 11 3.62 -0.83 -6.48
N PHE A 12 3.25 0.43 -6.42
CA PHE A 12 1.88 0.91 -6.58
C PHE A 12 1.73 1.60 -7.92
N VAL A 13 0.54 1.50 -8.51
CA VAL A 13 0.21 2.24 -9.72
C VAL A 13 -0.79 3.34 -9.39
N TYR A 14 -0.53 4.55 -9.91
CA TYR A 14 -1.52 5.61 -9.87
C TYR A 14 -2.51 5.44 -11.02
N ILE A 15 -3.81 5.47 -10.72
CA ILE A 15 -4.85 5.10 -11.69
C ILE A 15 -4.85 5.97 -12.96
N ARG A 16 -4.51 7.26 -12.86
CA ARG A 16 -4.41 8.11 -14.05
C ARG A 16 -3.24 7.71 -14.95
N ASP A 17 -2.09 7.39 -14.37
CA ASP A 17 -0.93 6.92 -15.13
C ASP A 17 -1.24 5.60 -15.83
N LEU A 18 -1.97 4.69 -15.17
CA LEU A 18 -2.42 3.43 -15.77
C LEU A 18 -3.32 3.70 -16.98
N VAL A 19 -4.34 4.55 -16.82
CA VAL A 19 -5.26 4.89 -17.91
C VAL A 19 -4.52 5.59 -19.05
N GLU A 20 -3.62 6.52 -18.75
CA GLU A 20 -2.83 7.22 -19.76
C GLU A 20 -1.92 6.25 -20.54
N ALA A 21 -1.26 5.32 -19.84
CA ALA A 21 -0.47 4.27 -20.48
C ALA A 21 -1.32 3.39 -21.40
N CYS A 22 -2.53 3.00 -20.98
CA CYS A 22 -3.47 2.26 -21.82
C CYS A 22 -3.89 3.05 -23.06
N VAL A 23 -4.24 4.33 -22.92
CA VAL A 23 -4.61 5.20 -24.05
C VAL A 23 -3.45 5.36 -25.03
N LYS A 24 -2.23 5.54 -24.53
CA LYS A 24 -1.01 5.60 -25.36
C LYS A 24 -0.75 4.28 -26.07
N ALA A 25 -0.95 3.14 -25.40
CA ALA A 25 -0.80 1.83 -26.01
C ALA A 25 -1.78 1.58 -27.17
N LEU A 26 -2.95 2.24 -27.17
CA LEU A 26 -3.93 2.16 -28.25
C LEU A 26 -3.60 3.06 -29.45
N THR A 27 -2.76 4.09 -29.27
CA THR A 27 -2.58 5.16 -30.27
C THR A 27 -1.17 5.21 -30.87
N GLU A 28 -0.17 4.66 -30.16
CA GLU A 28 1.23 4.69 -30.57
C GLU A 28 1.61 3.42 -31.33
N THR A 29 2.01 3.53 -32.60
CA THR A 29 2.33 2.36 -33.44
C THR A 29 3.62 1.66 -33.05
N ASN A 30 4.57 2.37 -32.43
CA ASN A 30 5.85 1.82 -31.97
C ASN A 30 5.72 0.91 -30.74
N VAL A 31 4.50 0.71 -30.21
CA VAL A 31 4.24 -0.13 -29.03
C VAL A 31 3.51 -1.44 -29.34
N ILE A 32 3.17 -1.69 -30.61
CA ILE A 32 2.51 -2.92 -31.05
C ILE A 32 3.39 -4.13 -30.72
N GLY A 33 2.80 -5.17 -30.12
CA GLY A 33 3.51 -6.40 -29.74
C GLY A 33 4.34 -6.29 -28.44
N HIS A 34 4.25 -5.17 -27.72
CA HIS A 34 5.00 -4.96 -26.49
C HIS A 34 4.12 -5.10 -25.23
N ALA A 35 4.66 -5.79 -24.22
CA ALA A 35 4.14 -5.74 -22.85
C ALA A 35 4.78 -4.60 -22.04
N PHE A 36 4.03 -4.04 -21.10
CA PHE A 36 4.45 -2.94 -20.22
C PHE A 36 4.06 -3.23 -18.77
N ASN A 37 5.02 -3.05 -17.87
CA ASN A 37 4.77 -2.94 -16.45
C ASN A 37 4.58 -1.47 -16.10
N ILE A 38 3.52 -1.15 -15.35
CA ILE A 38 3.17 0.21 -14.97
C ILE A 38 3.09 0.29 -13.46
N GLY A 39 3.78 1.26 -12.88
CA GLY A 39 3.86 1.47 -11.44
C GLY A 39 4.66 2.71 -11.13
N ASN A 40 4.78 3.03 -9.84
CA ASN A 40 5.62 4.12 -9.36
C ASN A 40 7.10 3.79 -9.57
N GLU A 41 7.90 4.82 -9.84
CA GLU A 41 9.32 4.65 -10.24
C GLU A 41 10.18 3.99 -9.16
N ARG A 42 9.90 4.30 -7.90
CA ARG A 42 10.58 3.72 -6.74
C ARG A 42 9.61 2.87 -5.93
N PRO A 43 9.76 1.53 -5.90
CA PRO A 43 9.05 0.70 -4.93
C PRO A 43 9.26 1.20 -3.50
N ILE A 44 8.22 1.11 -2.67
CA ILE A 44 8.24 1.56 -1.28
C ILE A 44 8.02 0.41 -0.32
N THR A 45 8.56 0.53 0.88
CA THR A 45 8.33 -0.41 1.97
C THR A 45 6.92 -0.30 2.53
N GLN A 46 6.47 -1.31 3.28
CA GLN A 46 5.19 -1.24 4.00
C GLN A 46 5.17 -0.12 5.04
N LEU A 47 6.31 0.10 5.71
CA LEU A 47 6.44 1.19 6.66
C LEU A 47 6.25 2.55 5.95
N GLU A 48 6.90 2.75 4.81
CA GLU A 48 6.73 3.97 4.00
C GLU A 48 5.28 4.14 3.52
N LEU A 49 4.60 3.05 3.13
CA LEU A 49 3.18 3.10 2.76
C LEU A 49 2.32 3.61 3.92
N VAL A 50 2.42 3.01 5.12
CA VAL A 50 1.63 3.42 6.29
C VAL A 50 1.90 4.89 6.64
N GLN A 51 3.16 5.31 6.57
CA GLN A 51 3.54 6.70 6.81
C GLN A 51 2.95 7.64 5.75
N ALA A 52 2.98 7.26 4.47
CA ALA A 52 2.43 8.05 3.38
C ALA A 52 0.91 8.19 3.48
N LEU A 53 0.20 7.12 3.83
CA LEU A 53 -1.24 7.14 4.11
C LEU A 53 -1.58 8.11 5.24
N ALA A 54 -0.81 8.08 6.33
CA ALA A 54 -0.99 9.00 7.45
C ALA A 54 -0.71 10.46 7.03
N ARG A 55 0.36 10.72 6.26
CA ARG A 55 0.66 12.06 5.72
C ARG A 55 -0.45 12.56 4.81
N ALA A 56 -0.99 11.73 3.93
CA ALA A 56 -2.11 12.09 3.05
C ALA A 56 -3.36 12.48 3.85
N GLY A 57 -3.62 11.81 4.96
CA GLY A 57 -4.69 12.12 5.92
C GLY A 57 -4.39 13.25 6.91
N ASN A 58 -3.23 13.90 6.81
CA ASN A 58 -2.73 14.87 7.79
C ASN A 58 -2.77 14.32 9.24
N LYS A 59 -2.36 13.06 9.41
CA LYS A 59 -2.27 12.35 10.69
C LYS A 59 -0.84 11.99 11.02
N LYS A 60 -0.55 11.86 12.31
CA LYS A 60 0.69 11.24 12.80
C LYS A 60 0.42 9.73 12.98
N PRO A 61 1.15 8.83 12.30
CA PRO A 61 0.91 7.41 12.42
C PRO A 61 1.39 6.89 13.78
N GLN A 62 0.57 6.04 14.42
CA GLN A 62 1.04 5.15 15.48
C GLN A 62 1.39 3.80 14.85
N ILE A 63 2.66 3.42 14.94
CA ILE A 63 3.16 2.19 14.29
C ILE A 63 3.21 1.07 15.32
N ALA A 64 2.22 0.17 15.26
CA ALA A 64 2.28 -1.13 15.92
C ALA A 64 2.96 -2.14 14.99
N ARG A 65 4.17 -2.59 15.34
CA ARG A 65 4.82 -3.71 14.66
C ARG A 65 4.33 -5.02 15.27
N VAL A 66 3.87 -5.94 14.44
CA VAL A 66 3.30 -7.21 14.91
C VAL A 66 3.93 -8.35 14.12
N PRO A 67 4.43 -9.42 14.78
CA PRO A 67 4.90 -10.61 14.07
C PRO A 67 3.78 -11.21 13.21
N ARG A 68 4.13 -11.75 12.05
CA ARG A 68 3.15 -12.23 11.06
C ARG A 68 2.32 -13.39 11.58
N GLU A 69 3.00 -14.28 12.29
CA GLU A 69 2.44 -15.45 12.95
C GLU A 69 1.33 -15.02 13.92
N ARG A 70 1.54 -13.94 14.69
CA ARG A 70 0.54 -13.38 15.61
C ARG A 70 -0.67 -12.79 14.90
N ILE A 71 -0.49 -12.24 13.70
CA ILE A 71 -1.61 -11.71 12.91
C ILE A 71 -2.49 -12.86 12.39
N ILE A 72 -1.86 -13.94 11.93
CA ILE A 72 -2.55 -15.15 11.47
C ILE A 72 -3.26 -15.85 12.65
N GLU A 73 -2.58 -16.05 13.78
CA GLU A 73 -3.16 -16.59 15.02
C GLU A 73 -4.36 -15.77 15.51
N SER A 74 -4.38 -14.47 15.22
CA SER A 74 -5.49 -13.57 15.58
C SER A 74 -6.68 -13.65 14.63
N GLY A 75 -6.64 -14.52 13.62
CA GLY A 75 -7.74 -14.78 12.69
C GLY A 75 -7.64 -14.07 11.34
N GLY A 76 -6.52 -13.39 11.05
CA GLY A 76 -6.36 -12.67 9.79
C GLY A 76 -6.48 -13.57 8.56
N ASN A 77 -7.40 -13.24 7.65
CA ASN A 77 -7.68 -14.03 6.46
C ASN A 77 -7.63 -13.16 5.18
N PRO A 78 -6.84 -13.50 4.14
CA PRO A 78 -6.78 -12.70 2.91
C PRO A 78 -8.09 -12.70 2.09
N MET A 79 -8.96 -13.69 2.30
CA MET A 79 -10.20 -13.92 1.54
C MET A 79 -11.44 -13.98 2.45
N GLY A 80 -11.32 -13.65 3.74
CA GLY A 80 -12.38 -13.80 4.74
C GLY A 80 -12.41 -12.66 5.76
N ASP A 81 -13.25 -12.78 6.78
CA ASP A 81 -13.40 -11.82 7.88
C ASP A 81 -12.75 -12.40 9.15
N PRO A 82 -11.83 -11.69 9.84
CA PRO A 82 -11.30 -10.37 9.53
C PRO A 82 -10.34 -10.36 8.33
N ALA A 83 -10.55 -9.38 7.44
CA ALA A 83 -9.77 -9.22 6.23
C ALA A 83 -8.33 -8.83 6.56
N TYR A 84 -7.39 -9.71 6.21
CA TYR A 84 -5.95 -9.47 6.33
C TYR A 84 -5.27 -9.77 5.00
N PHE A 85 -5.24 -8.76 4.13
CA PHE A 85 -4.54 -8.83 2.85
C PHE A 85 -3.00 -8.87 3.01
N GLY A 86 -2.49 -8.73 4.24
CA GLY A 86 -1.06 -8.79 4.53
C GLY A 86 -0.41 -10.14 4.24
N HIS A 87 -1.20 -11.19 3.99
CA HIS A 87 -0.67 -12.45 3.44
C HIS A 87 0.02 -12.25 2.08
N TYR A 88 -0.46 -11.34 1.22
CA TYR A 88 0.21 -10.97 -0.02
C TYR A 88 1.51 -10.21 0.20
N LEU A 89 1.77 -9.77 1.43
CA LEU A 89 3.05 -9.24 1.78
C LEU A 89 4.05 -10.35 2.13
N ASP A 90 3.62 -11.62 2.27
CA ASP A 90 4.45 -12.79 2.61
C ASP A 90 5.11 -13.48 1.42
N VAL A 91 4.63 -13.18 0.22
CA VAL A 91 5.29 -13.60 -1.01
C VAL A 91 6.52 -12.72 -1.31
N PRO A 92 7.47 -13.17 -2.14
CA PRO A 92 8.58 -12.34 -2.60
C PRO A 92 8.08 -11.00 -3.17
N PRO A 93 8.80 -9.88 -2.97
CA PRO A 93 8.39 -8.59 -3.50
C PRO A 93 8.09 -8.64 -5.00
N ILE A 94 6.86 -8.26 -5.36
CA ILE A 94 6.45 -8.13 -6.76
C ILE A 94 6.76 -6.71 -7.19
N THR A 95 7.99 -6.51 -7.65
CA THR A 95 8.48 -5.23 -8.21
C THR A 95 8.89 -5.44 -9.64
N GLU A 96 8.63 -4.44 -10.47
CA GLU A 96 8.71 -4.51 -11.91
C GLU A 96 9.59 -3.41 -12.50
N ALA A 97 10.28 -3.75 -13.59
CA ALA A 97 11.04 -2.77 -14.36
C ALA A 97 10.09 -1.93 -15.24
N ILE A 98 9.86 -0.68 -14.86
CA ILE A 98 8.91 0.21 -15.57
C ILE A 98 9.57 1.10 -16.64
N GLY A 99 10.90 1.06 -16.80
CA GLY A 99 11.63 2.03 -17.64
C GLY A 99 11.18 2.04 -19.11
N LYS A 100 10.55 0.96 -19.58
CA LYS A 100 9.97 0.87 -20.92
C LYS A 100 8.80 1.85 -21.13
N VAL A 101 8.02 2.14 -20.08
CA VAL A 101 6.90 3.10 -20.11
C VAL A 101 7.42 4.49 -20.47
N LYS A 102 8.47 4.95 -19.79
CA LYS A 102 9.08 6.26 -20.08
C LYS A 102 9.69 6.32 -21.48
N ARG A 103 10.38 5.26 -21.91
CA ARG A 103 11.06 5.24 -23.23
C ARG A 103 10.10 5.15 -24.42
N MET A 104 9.07 4.31 -24.33
CA MET A 104 8.23 3.99 -25.49
C MET A 104 6.87 4.69 -25.48
N LEU A 105 6.24 4.81 -24.31
CA LEU A 105 4.97 5.52 -24.14
C LEU A 105 5.19 7.03 -23.86
N LYS A 106 6.44 7.46 -23.64
CA LYS A 106 6.79 8.84 -23.27
C LYS A 106 6.01 9.33 -22.04
N LEU A 107 5.71 8.40 -21.13
CA LEU A 107 4.94 8.65 -19.90
C LEU A 107 5.91 8.62 -18.71
N THR A 108 5.91 9.69 -17.92
CA THR A 108 6.62 9.72 -16.63
C THR A 108 5.59 9.46 -15.53
N PRO A 109 5.76 8.41 -14.70
CA PRO A 109 4.84 8.14 -13.61
C PRO A 109 4.74 9.31 -12.63
N THR A 110 3.54 9.55 -12.13
CA THR A 110 3.25 10.53 -11.09
C THR A 110 3.98 10.10 -9.80
N PRO A 111 4.64 11.04 -9.07
CA PRO A 111 5.23 10.74 -7.78
C PRO A 111 4.22 10.12 -6.80
N PHE A 112 4.65 9.12 -6.03
CA PHE A 112 3.76 8.33 -5.18
C PHE A 112 2.92 9.19 -4.21
N ASP A 113 3.52 10.13 -3.50
CA ASP A 113 2.81 10.98 -2.54
C ASP A 113 1.79 11.91 -3.25
N GLU A 114 2.05 12.33 -4.49
CA GLU A 114 1.12 13.16 -5.27
C GLU A 114 -0.11 12.36 -5.71
N GLY A 115 0.12 11.19 -6.31
CA GLY A 115 -0.96 10.28 -6.71
C GLY A 115 -1.80 9.82 -5.51
N LEU A 116 -1.15 9.56 -4.37
CA LEU A 116 -1.84 9.21 -3.13
C LEU A 116 -2.69 10.36 -2.59
N LYS A 117 -2.16 11.59 -2.60
CA LYS A 117 -2.90 12.79 -2.17
C LYS A 117 -4.14 13.02 -3.00
N GLU A 118 -4.06 12.84 -4.32
CA GLU A 118 -5.23 12.95 -5.19
C GLU A 118 -6.23 11.83 -4.95
N THR A 119 -5.75 10.59 -4.84
CA THR A 119 -6.57 9.41 -4.53
C THR A 119 -7.33 9.60 -3.21
N TYR A 120 -6.65 10.10 -2.17
CA TYR A 120 -7.28 10.35 -0.87
C TYR A 120 -8.36 11.43 -0.93
N ARG A 121 -8.12 12.53 -1.66
CA ARG A 121 -9.14 13.56 -1.89
C ARG A 121 -10.35 13.04 -2.65
N TRP A 122 -10.13 12.18 -3.65
CA TRP A 122 -11.21 11.53 -4.37
C TRP A 122 -12.00 10.60 -3.43
N TYR A 123 -11.31 9.78 -2.63
CA TYR A 123 -11.92 8.89 -1.65
C TYR A 123 -12.86 9.64 -0.70
N LEU A 124 -12.41 10.75 -0.10
CA LEU A 124 -13.22 11.55 0.82
C LEU A 124 -14.50 12.15 0.17
N ARG A 125 -14.45 12.48 -1.12
CA ARG A 125 -15.60 13.04 -1.84
C ARG A 125 -16.62 12.00 -2.25
N ASN A 126 -16.18 10.79 -2.54
CA ASN A 126 -17.00 9.76 -3.19
C ASN A 126 -17.43 8.64 -2.23
N PHE A 127 -16.71 8.46 -1.12
CA PHE A 127 -16.99 7.40 -0.17
C PHE A 127 -17.44 7.98 1.18
N LYS A 128 -18.73 7.82 1.49
CA LYS A 128 -19.27 8.09 2.82
C LYS A 128 -19.15 6.81 3.64
N SER A 129 -18.11 6.75 4.48
CA SER A 129 -17.75 5.50 5.15
C SER A 129 -18.86 5.00 6.08
N PRO A 130 -19.30 3.73 5.96
CA PRO A 130 -19.94 3.07 7.09
C PRO A 130 -18.94 2.96 8.25
N ARG A 131 -19.46 2.79 9.48
CA ARG A 131 -18.62 2.55 10.66
C ARG A 131 -17.79 1.29 10.40
N LEU A 132 -16.46 1.44 10.33
CA LEU A 132 -15.54 0.31 10.20
C LEU A 132 -15.56 -0.47 11.52
N LYS A 133 -15.67 -1.80 11.44
CA LYS A 133 -15.38 -2.67 12.57
C LYS A 133 -13.86 -2.73 12.72
N SER A 134 -13.34 -2.32 13.87
CA SER A 134 -11.89 -2.25 14.12
C SER A 134 -11.40 -3.24 15.18
N ASP A 135 -12.27 -4.11 15.70
CA ASP A 135 -11.95 -5.00 16.82
C ASP A 135 -10.69 -5.86 16.56
N PHE A 136 -10.53 -6.31 15.32
CA PHE A 136 -9.34 -7.05 14.88
C PHE A 136 -8.08 -6.17 14.90
N GLU A 137 -8.16 -4.98 14.30
CA GLU A 137 -7.06 -4.02 14.28
C GLU A 137 -6.66 -3.56 15.67
N ASP A 138 -7.64 -3.28 16.54
CA ASP A 138 -7.43 -2.84 17.92
C ASP A 138 -6.71 -3.91 18.74
N LYS A 139 -7.09 -5.19 18.57
CA LYS A 139 -6.36 -6.32 19.17
C LYS A 139 -4.91 -6.39 18.69
N LEU A 140 -4.66 -6.22 17.39
CA LEU A 140 -3.30 -6.23 16.84
C LEU A 140 -2.46 -5.03 17.30
N ILE A 141 -3.06 -3.86 17.45
CA ILE A 141 -2.39 -2.67 17.97
C ILE A 141 -1.96 -2.90 19.42
N ALA A 142 -2.82 -3.48 20.26
CA ALA A 142 -2.50 -3.84 21.63
C ALA A 142 -1.32 -4.83 21.70
N LEU A 143 -1.35 -5.90 20.90
CA LEU A 143 -0.25 -6.87 20.80
C LEU A 143 1.09 -6.24 20.40
N GLY A 144 1.06 -5.28 19.47
CA GLY A 144 2.26 -4.55 19.05
C GLY A 144 2.80 -3.61 20.13
N ALA A 145 1.93 -3.05 20.97
CA ALA A 145 2.33 -2.20 22.10
C ALA A 145 2.99 -3.00 23.23
N GLU A 146 2.47 -4.20 23.53
CA GLU A 146 3.05 -5.14 24.49
C GLU A 146 4.45 -5.59 24.06
N SER A 147 4.59 -5.96 22.79
CA SER A 147 5.88 -6.39 22.20
C SER A 147 6.94 -5.28 22.16
N SER A 148 6.51 -4.02 22.23
CA SER A 148 7.38 -2.83 22.23
C SER A 148 7.71 -2.31 23.64
N GLY A 149 7.26 -3.00 24.71
CA GLY A 149 7.52 -2.62 26.10
C GLY A 149 6.75 -1.40 26.61
N LEU A 150 5.79 -0.88 25.84
CA LEU A 150 5.08 0.39 26.14
C LEU A 150 3.99 0.26 27.21
N LEU A 151 3.67 -0.95 27.68
CA LEU A 151 2.62 -1.22 28.68
C LEU A 151 3.14 -1.40 30.12
N HIS A 152 4.46 -1.38 30.38
CA HIS A 152 5.03 -1.59 31.72
C HIS A 152 5.32 -0.29 32.52
N SER A 153 4.73 0.86 32.16
CA SER A 153 5.00 2.15 32.84
C SER A 153 3.81 2.79 33.56
N ARG A 154 2.89 1.97 34.10
CA ARG A 154 1.90 2.46 35.08
C ARG A 154 1.79 1.47 36.24
N ILE A 155 2.66 1.66 37.23
CA ILE A 155 2.38 1.36 38.64
C ILE A 155 2.11 2.70 39.31
#